data_AF-A0A6A5RSI4-F1
#
_entry.id   AF-A0A6A5RSI4-F1
#
_cell.length_a   1.000
_cell.length_b   1.000
_cell.length_c   1.000
_cell.angle_alpha   90.00
_cell.angle_beta   90.00
_cell.angle_gamma   90.00
#
_symmetry.space_group_name_H-M   'P 1'
#
loop_
_entity.id
_entity.type
_entity.pdbx_description
1 polymer ?
#
loop_
_entity_poly.entity_id
_entity_poly.type
_entity_poly.pdbx_seq_one_letter_code
_entity_poly.pdbx_strand_id
1 'polypeptide(L)'
;MLKAKGLLHQIVIDKCHLAFTARNWREKLLAMKNLRLLGSPLVMLTATLPPLQEGELEASMLVRQATYIRASTVRANARYFVSWCQRDKVEETALFMCKRWVEKLRQSGQKGVVYCKSKKQSERLAEELGCAHYHADVADRADRLQGWVERGGMMVATSALGTGVDFAGIVYILHVGTLWSISDFAQASGRGGRGGEQYEVVVLVGQGEVEQVMEREKEKMDVLAMGQFLIGSGCRRELMSSYLDKRGQSCSELGAAGCDQCGEGEEV
;
A
#
# COMPACT_ATOMS: atom_id res chain seq x y z
N MET A 1 -15.91 34.38 -14.34
CA MET A 1 -14.97 33.32 -13.90
C MET A 1 -14.29 33.73 -12.59
N LEU A 2 -14.05 32.78 -11.67
CA LEU A 2 -13.42 33.05 -10.36
C LEU A 2 -12.01 33.68 -10.50
N LYS A 3 -11.18 33.19 -11.43
CA LYS A 3 -9.85 33.77 -11.72
C LYS A 3 -9.92 35.24 -12.14
N ALA A 4 -10.83 35.59 -13.05
CA ALA A 4 -11.00 36.98 -13.52
C ALA A 4 -11.47 37.94 -12.42
N LYS A 5 -12.08 37.41 -11.35
CA LYS A 5 -12.47 38.16 -10.14
C LYS A 5 -11.38 38.16 -9.06
N GLY A 6 -10.21 37.56 -9.31
CA GLY A 6 -9.16 37.39 -8.30
C GLY A 6 -9.48 36.39 -7.19
N LEU A 7 -10.51 35.56 -7.35
CA LEU A 7 -11.02 34.63 -6.32
C LEU A 7 -10.47 33.20 -6.45
N LEU A 8 -9.65 32.92 -7.45
CA LEU A 8 -9.03 31.59 -7.65
C LEU A 8 -7.52 31.76 -7.79
N HIS A 9 -6.78 31.32 -6.78
CA HIS A 9 -5.32 31.40 -6.76
C HIS A 9 -4.66 30.16 -7.35
N GLN A 10 -5.07 28.96 -6.93
CA GLN A 10 -4.50 27.68 -7.37
C GLN A 10 -5.54 26.55 -7.31
N ILE A 11 -5.23 25.44 -7.98
CA ILE A 11 -6.03 24.21 -7.96
C ILE A 11 -5.13 23.08 -7.47
N VAL A 12 -5.57 22.35 -6.44
CA VAL A 12 -4.86 21.19 -5.89
C VAL A 12 -5.64 19.93 -6.21
N ILE A 13 -4.99 18.96 -6.84
CA ILE A 13 -5.54 17.63 -7.16
C ILE A 13 -4.78 16.59 -6.34
N ASP A 14 -5.44 16.03 -5.34
CA ASP A 14 -4.91 14.86 -4.64
C ASP A 14 -5.18 13.57 -5.43
N LYS A 15 -4.32 12.57 -5.24
CA LYS A 15 -4.32 11.27 -5.93
C LYS A 15 -4.39 11.42 -7.46
N CYS A 16 -3.59 12.34 -8.00
CA CYS A 16 -3.63 12.69 -9.43
C CYS A 16 -3.42 11.49 -10.38
N HIS A 17 -2.69 10.45 -9.95
CA HIS A 17 -2.50 9.22 -10.72
C HIS A 17 -3.82 8.51 -11.09
N LEU A 18 -4.89 8.70 -10.30
CA LEU A 18 -6.20 8.13 -10.60
C LEU A 18 -6.79 8.66 -11.92
N ALA A 19 -6.30 9.79 -12.42
CA ALA A 19 -6.69 10.33 -13.73
C ALA A 19 -6.42 9.34 -14.89
N PHE A 20 -5.45 8.42 -14.74
CA PHE A 20 -5.19 7.40 -15.75
C PHE A 20 -5.36 5.97 -15.21
N THR A 21 -5.06 5.71 -13.93
CA THR A 21 -5.18 4.35 -13.37
C THR A 21 -6.63 3.93 -13.09
N ALA A 22 -7.54 4.87 -12.83
CA ALA A 22 -8.94 4.59 -12.52
C ALA A 22 -9.92 5.04 -13.62
N ARG A 23 -9.42 5.37 -14.82
CA ARG A 23 -10.23 5.92 -15.92
C ARG A 23 -11.40 5.02 -16.34
N ASN A 24 -11.23 3.70 -16.24
CA ASN A 24 -12.25 2.71 -16.59
C ASN A 24 -13.38 2.62 -15.54
N TRP A 25 -13.20 3.20 -14.35
CA TRP A 25 -14.14 3.11 -13.24
C TRP A 25 -14.75 4.46 -12.85
N ARG A 26 -14.06 5.57 -13.16
CA ARG A 26 -14.52 6.94 -12.86
C ARG A 26 -14.24 7.88 -14.02
N GLU A 27 -15.07 7.85 -15.05
CA GLU A 27 -14.95 8.70 -16.24
C GLU A 27 -14.84 10.20 -15.92
N LYS A 28 -15.47 10.67 -14.83
CA LYS A 28 -15.35 12.07 -14.37
C LYS A 28 -13.90 12.50 -14.09
N LEU A 29 -13.00 11.56 -13.76
CA LEU A 29 -11.59 11.86 -13.57
C LEU A 29 -10.89 12.25 -14.88
N LEU A 30 -11.36 11.77 -16.04
CA LEU A 30 -10.85 12.20 -17.35
C LEU A 30 -11.15 13.66 -17.65
N ALA A 31 -12.20 14.22 -17.05
CA ALA A 31 -12.55 15.63 -17.20
C ALA A 31 -11.64 16.56 -16.38
N MET A 32 -10.83 16.02 -15.45
CA MET A 32 -9.91 16.81 -14.61
C MET A 32 -8.91 17.62 -15.43
N LYS A 33 -8.52 17.12 -16.60
CA LYS A 33 -7.67 17.84 -17.57
C LYS A 33 -8.24 19.20 -17.97
N ASN A 34 -9.55 19.40 -17.88
CA ASN A 34 -10.19 20.67 -18.24
C ASN A 34 -9.97 21.77 -17.17
N LEU A 35 -9.55 21.41 -15.96
CA LEU A 35 -9.22 22.38 -14.90
C LEU A 35 -8.07 23.32 -15.33
N ARG A 36 -7.19 22.87 -16.24
CA ARG A 36 -6.14 23.70 -16.83
C ARG A 36 -6.69 24.92 -17.59
N LEU A 37 -7.92 24.83 -18.11
CA LEU A 37 -8.57 25.93 -18.83
C LEU A 37 -8.94 27.10 -17.92
N LEU A 38 -8.96 26.90 -16.60
CA LEU A 38 -9.16 27.96 -15.62
C LEU A 38 -7.93 28.88 -15.50
N GLY A 39 -6.80 28.50 -16.08
CA GLY A 39 -5.56 29.28 -16.15
C GLY A 39 -4.88 29.52 -14.81
N SER A 40 -5.32 28.86 -13.72
CA SER A 40 -4.67 28.96 -12.41
C SER A 40 -3.61 27.85 -12.29
N PRO A 41 -2.52 28.05 -11.52
CA PRO A 41 -1.55 27.01 -11.20
C PRO A 41 -2.22 25.71 -10.75
N LEU A 42 -1.71 24.59 -11.25
CA LEU A 42 -2.18 23.25 -10.92
C LEU A 42 -1.12 22.52 -10.11
N VAL A 43 -1.48 22.11 -8.89
CA VAL A 43 -0.64 21.29 -8.02
C VAL A 43 -1.23 19.89 -7.99
N MET A 44 -0.45 18.89 -8.40
CA MET A 44 -0.88 17.49 -8.48
C MET A 44 -0.13 16.66 -7.45
N LEU A 45 -0.84 16.05 -6.51
CA LEU A 45 -0.28 15.30 -5.40
C LEU A 45 -0.52 13.80 -5.60
N THR A 46 0.51 13.00 -5.32
CA THR A 46 0.45 11.55 -5.35
C THR A 46 1.57 10.97 -4.50
N ALA A 47 1.28 9.86 -3.80
CA ALA A 47 2.28 9.12 -3.04
C ALA A 47 2.95 8.02 -3.88
N THR A 48 2.25 7.51 -4.90
CA THR A 48 2.59 6.26 -5.59
C THR A 48 2.50 6.47 -7.10
N LEU A 49 3.39 7.32 -7.63
CA LEU A 49 3.57 7.49 -9.07
C LEU A 49 5.04 7.18 -9.43
N PRO A 50 5.33 5.97 -9.92
CA PRO A 50 6.63 5.61 -10.47
C PRO A 50 7.06 6.59 -11.56
N PRO A 51 8.35 6.97 -11.67
CA PRO A 51 8.85 7.81 -12.75
C PRO A 51 8.48 7.31 -14.16
N LEU A 52 8.40 5.99 -14.35
CA LEU A 52 7.96 5.38 -15.61
C LEU A 52 6.54 5.79 -16.04
N GLN A 53 5.68 6.17 -15.09
CA GLN A 53 4.28 6.52 -15.33
C GLN A 53 4.02 8.03 -15.40
N GLU A 54 5.05 8.87 -15.28
CA GLU A 54 4.91 10.33 -15.41
C GLU A 54 4.30 10.73 -16.75
N GLY A 55 4.75 10.09 -17.85
CA GLY A 55 4.22 10.35 -19.19
C GLY A 55 2.71 10.06 -19.31
N GLU A 56 2.22 9.00 -18.65
CA GLU A 56 0.78 8.67 -18.60
C GLU A 56 -0.02 9.73 -17.85
N LEU A 57 0.52 10.24 -16.74
CA LEU A 57 -0.11 11.33 -15.99
C LEU A 57 -0.15 12.61 -16.84
N GLU A 58 0.96 12.99 -17.47
CA GLU A 58 1.02 14.17 -18.32
C GLU A 58 0.04 14.09 -19.49
N ALA A 59 0.02 12.94 -20.17
CA ALA A 59 -0.90 12.69 -21.28
C ALA A 59 -2.37 12.75 -20.83
N SER A 60 -2.72 12.12 -19.70
CA SER A 60 -4.09 12.12 -19.18
C SER A 60 -4.55 13.52 -18.75
N MET A 61 -3.66 14.29 -18.11
CA MET A 61 -3.95 15.63 -17.61
C MET A 61 -3.78 16.73 -18.67
N LEU A 62 -3.27 16.39 -19.87
CA LEU A 62 -2.92 17.33 -20.94
C LEU A 62 -2.02 18.47 -20.44
N VAL A 63 -1.08 18.14 -19.56
CA VAL A 63 -0.02 19.03 -19.12
C VAL A 63 1.25 18.68 -19.87
N ARG A 64 2.09 19.68 -20.17
CA ARG A 64 3.38 19.47 -20.81
C ARG A 64 4.46 19.90 -19.83
N GLN A 65 5.47 19.05 -19.63
CA GLN A 65 6.65 19.37 -18.81
C GLN A 65 6.27 19.78 -17.38
N ALA A 66 5.56 18.91 -16.66
CA ALA A 66 5.28 19.17 -15.25
C ALA A 66 6.59 19.21 -14.46
N THR A 67 6.68 20.10 -13.47
CA THR A 67 7.79 20.06 -12.51
C THR A 67 7.51 18.98 -11.46
N TYR A 68 8.38 17.97 -11.39
CA TYR A 68 8.28 16.90 -10.40
C TYR A 68 9.14 17.20 -9.19
N ILE A 69 8.53 17.18 -8.01
CA ILE A 69 9.21 17.24 -6.71
C ILE A 69 8.98 15.88 -6.05
N ARG A 70 10.08 15.16 -5.76
CA ARG A 70 10.03 13.78 -5.28
C ARG A 70 10.70 13.65 -3.92
N ALA A 71 10.06 12.90 -3.04
CA ALA A 71 10.69 12.33 -1.85
C ALA A 71 10.90 10.83 -2.09
N SER A 72 11.87 10.23 -1.40
CA SER A 72 12.08 8.78 -1.47
C SER A 72 10.87 8.03 -0.88
N THR A 73 10.52 6.90 -1.50
CA THR A 73 9.49 5.99 -0.97
C THR A 73 10.04 5.04 0.10
N VAL A 74 11.35 5.06 0.34
CA VAL A 74 12.02 4.13 1.24
C VAL A 74 11.63 4.35 2.70
N ARG A 75 11.31 3.24 3.37
CA ARG A 75 11.09 3.16 4.82
C ARG A 75 12.20 2.34 5.46
N ALA A 76 13.14 3.03 6.11
CA ALA A 76 14.31 2.38 6.72
C ALA A 76 13.95 1.55 7.97
N ASN A 77 12.83 1.85 8.63
CA ASN A 77 12.34 1.15 9.81
C ASN A 77 11.43 -0.06 9.49
N ALA A 78 11.11 -0.31 8.22
CA ALA A 78 10.27 -1.43 7.80
C ALA A 78 11.10 -2.70 7.61
N ARG A 79 10.66 -3.83 8.16
CA ARG A 79 11.18 -5.17 7.83
C ARG A 79 10.24 -5.84 6.84
N TYR A 80 10.75 -6.30 5.71
CA TYR A 80 9.94 -6.89 4.63
C TYR A 80 10.15 -8.40 4.54
N PHE A 81 9.06 -9.16 4.48
CA PHE A 81 9.07 -10.61 4.39
C PHE A 81 8.09 -11.11 3.34
N VAL A 82 8.48 -12.14 2.61
CA VAL A 82 7.58 -12.92 1.76
C VAL A 82 7.51 -14.33 2.33
N SER A 83 6.32 -14.73 2.77
CA SER A 83 6.06 -16.07 3.31
C SER A 83 5.26 -16.89 2.31
N TRP A 84 5.65 -18.15 2.13
CA TRP A 84 5.05 -19.06 1.17
C TRP A 84 4.32 -20.19 1.87
N CYS A 85 3.16 -20.56 1.34
CA CYS A 85 2.40 -21.71 1.81
C CYS A 85 1.73 -22.45 0.65
N GLN A 86 1.17 -23.63 0.94
CA GLN A 86 0.30 -24.32 -0.01
C GLN A 86 -0.95 -23.46 -0.28
N ARG A 87 -1.44 -23.43 -1.52
CA ARG A 87 -2.54 -22.52 -1.92
C ARG A 87 -3.80 -22.66 -1.09
N ASP A 88 -4.12 -23.88 -0.69
CA ASP A 88 -5.27 -24.23 0.13
C ASP A 88 -5.07 -23.91 1.63
N LYS A 89 -3.86 -23.56 2.04
CA LYS A 89 -3.48 -23.27 3.44
C LYS A 89 -3.24 -21.79 3.74
N VAL A 90 -3.52 -20.88 2.81
CA VAL A 90 -3.26 -19.44 2.98
C VAL A 90 -3.99 -18.88 4.20
N GLU A 91 -5.28 -19.21 4.39
CA GLU A 91 -6.05 -18.70 5.53
C GLU A 91 -5.58 -19.31 6.86
N GLU A 92 -5.33 -20.63 6.90
CA GLU A 92 -4.81 -21.33 8.08
C GLU A 92 -3.45 -20.76 8.51
N THR A 93 -2.56 -20.52 7.55
CA THR A 93 -1.22 -19.95 7.81
C THR A 93 -1.35 -18.50 8.29
N ALA A 94 -2.23 -17.70 7.68
CA ALA A 94 -2.50 -16.33 8.12
C ALA A 94 -2.99 -16.28 9.58
N LEU A 95 -3.91 -17.18 9.95
CA LEU A 95 -4.41 -17.30 11.31
C LEU A 95 -3.32 -17.66 12.31
N PHE A 96 -2.48 -18.64 11.98
CA PHE A 96 -1.36 -19.05 12.82
C PHE A 96 -0.41 -17.88 13.11
N MET A 97 0.01 -17.16 12.06
CA MET A 97 0.89 -15.99 12.19
C MET A 97 0.22 -14.88 13.04
N CYS A 98 -1.04 -14.59 12.76
CA CYS A 98 -1.77 -13.52 13.43
C CYS A 98 -2.04 -13.82 14.90
N LYS A 99 -2.25 -15.08 15.31
CA LYS A 99 -2.45 -15.44 16.72
C LYS A 99 -1.26 -15.01 17.58
N ARG A 100 -0.03 -15.21 17.10
CA ARG A 100 1.19 -14.76 17.78
C ARG A 100 1.25 -13.23 17.91
N TRP A 101 0.85 -12.50 16.86
CA TRP A 101 0.84 -11.03 16.90
C TRP A 101 -0.28 -10.47 17.77
N VAL A 102 -1.48 -11.06 17.75
CA VAL A 102 -2.60 -10.64 18.61
C VAL A 102 -2.19 -10.66 20.08
N GLU A 103 -1.50 -11.71 20.52
CA GLU A 103 -1.05 -11.81 21.92
C GLU A 103 -0.01 -10.73 22.27
N LYS A 104 0.95 -10.47 21.37
CA LYS A 104 1.93 -9.37 21.56
C LYS A 104 1.26 -7.99 21.63
N LEU A 105 0.27 -7.75 20.76
CA LEU A 105 -0.40 -6.44 20.66
C LEU A 105 -1.30 -6.13 21.86
N ARG A 106 -1.88 -7.15 22.50
CA ARG A 106 -2.71 -6.98 23.72
C ARG A 106 -1.95 -6.29 24.86
N GLN A 107 -0.62 -6.44 24.89
CA GLN A 107 0.22 -5.99 25.99
C GLN A 107 0.90 -4.63 25.72
N SER A 108 0.83 -4.09 24.50
CA SER A 108 1.64 -2.94 24.08
C SER A 108 0.86 -1.69 23.65
N GLY A 109 -0.46 -1.78 23.41
CA GLY A 109 -1.24 -0.69 22.81
C GLY A 109 -0.87 -0.38 21.35
N GLN A 110 0.05 -1.17 20.76
CA GLN A 110 0.41 -1.09 19.36
C GLN A 110 -0.69 -1.70 18.49
N LYS A 111 -0.55 -1.54 17.19
CA LYS A 111 -1.54 -1.90 16.18
C LYS A 111 -0.98 -2.90 15.18
N GLY A 112 -1.84 -3.82 14.76
CA GLY A 112 -1.60 -4.73 13.65
C GLY A 112 -2.71 -4.62 12.61
N VAL A 113 -2.37 -4.79 11.34
CA VAL A 113 -3.32 -4.79 10.23
C VAL A 113 -3.16 -6.05 9.38
N VAL A 114 -4.27 -6.72 9.09
CA VAL A 114 -4.32 -7.83 8.14
C VAL A 114 -5.13 -7.40 6.92
N TYR A 115 -4.51 -7.31 5.75
CA TYR A 115 -5.17 -6.98 4.49
C TYR A 115 -5.64 -8.23 3.76
N CYS A 116 -6.95 -8.31 3.50
CA CYS A 116 -7.63 -9.41 2.84
C CYS A 116 -8.17 -9.02 1.46
N LYS A 117 -8.33 -10.01 0.58
CA LYS A 117 -8.85 -9.82 -0.79
C LYS A 117 -10.36 -9.59 -0.83
N SER A 118 -11.11 -10.06 0.16
CA SER A 118 -12.57 -9.98 0.18
C SER A 118 -13.13 -9.63 1.55
N LYS A 119 -14.35 -9.06 1.56
CA LYS A 119 -15.10 -8.74 2.78
C LYS A 119 -15.33 -10.00 3.62
N LYS A 120 -15.79 -11.08 2.98
CA LYS A 120 -16.02 -12.38 3.60
C LYS A 120 -14.77 -12.97 4.27
N GLN A 121 -13.61 -12.89 3.60
CA GLN A 121 -12.34 -13.34 4.20
C GLN A 121 -11.97 -12.47 5.41
N SER A 122 -12.17 -11.15 5.30
CA SER A 122 -11.91 -10.22 6.40
C SER A 122 -12.78 -10.50 7.63
N GLU A 123 -14.06 -10.79 7.43
CA GLU A 123 -15.01 -11.11 8.50
C GLU A 123 -14.62 -12.42 9.19
N ARG A 124 -14.37 -13.49 8.41
CA ARG A 124 -13.98 -14.81 8.93
C ARG A 124 -12.68 -14.76 9.76
N LEU A 125 -11.62 -14.18 9.20
CA LEU A 125 -10.34 -14.08 9.91
C LEU A 125 -10.48 -13.25 11.19
N ALA A 126 -11.28 -12.18 11.18
CA ALA A 126 -11.50 -11.37 12.36
C ALA A 126 -12.26 -12.11 13.46
N GLU A 127 -13.27 -12.90 13.08
CA GLU A 127 -14.01 -13.77 13.99
C GLU A 127 -13.08 -14.79 14.67
N GLU A 128 -12.27 -15.51 13.89
CA GLU A 128 -11.33 -16.51 14.42
C GLU A 128 -10.20 -15.92 15.27
N LEU A 129 -9.76 -14.69 14.97
CA LEU A 129 -8.76 -13.98 15.75
C LEU A 129 -9.34 -13.23 16.96
N GLY A 130 -10.68 -13.15 17.08
CA GLY A 130 -11.35 -12.37 18.12
C GLY A 130 -10.99 -10.88 18.06
N CYS A 131 -10.97 -10.29 16.86
CA CYS A 131 -10.56 -8.90 16.65
C CYS A 131 -11.51 -8.13 15.72
N ALA A 132 -11.26 -6.84 15.50
CA ALA A 132 -12.12 -6.00 14.68
C ALA A 132 -11.88 -6.25 13.18
N HIS A 133 -12.93 -6.18 12.36
CA HIS A 133 -12.81 -6.09 10.90
C HIS A 133 -13.25 -4.73 10.35
N TYR A 134 -12.71 -4.36 9.18
CA TYR A 134 -13.01 -3.11 8.48
C TYR A 134 -13.12 -3.30 6.96
N HIS A 135 -14.28 -2.98 6.39
CA HIS A 135 -14.48 -2.90 4.94
C HIS A 135 -15.56 -1.87 4.57
N ALA A 136 -15.77 -1.65 3.28
CA ALA A 136 -16.68 -0.60 2.78
C ALA A 136 -18.10 -0.69 3.35
N ASP A 137 -18.63 -1.91 3.54
CA ASP A 137 -20.02 -2.17 3.92
C ASP A 137 -20.22 -2.45 5.42
N VAL A 138 -19.17 -2.33 6.24
CA VAL A 138 -19.29 -2.63 7.68
C VAL A 138 -20.15 -1.56 8.37
N ALA A 139 -21.08 -1.99 9.22
CA ALA A 139 -21.81 -1.08 10.10
C ALA A 139 -20.86 -0.47 11.16
N ASP A 140 -21.19 0.74 11.62
CA ASP A 140 -20.44 1.45 12.66
C ASP A 140 -18.95 1.60 12.36
N ARG A 141 -18.65 1.79 11.06
CA ARG A 141 -17.29 1.85 10.52
C ARG A 141 -16.41 2.88 11.23
N ALA A 142 -16.99 4.03 11.58
CA ALA A 142 -16.29 5.10 12.29
C ALA A 142 -15.90 4.66 13.71
N ASP A 143 -16.85 4.08 14.45
CA ASP A 143 -16.64 3.66 15.85
C ASP A 143 -15.66 2.49 15.96
N ARG A 144 -15.75 1.52 15.04
CA ARG A 144 -14.79 0.41 14.95
C ARG A 144 -13.37 0.92 14.72
N LEU A 145 -13.22 1.87 13.80
CA LEU A 145 -11.93 2.48 13.50
C LEU A 145 -11.42 3.27 14.69
N GLN A 146 -12.24 4.15 15.26
CA GLN A 146 -11.87 4.97 16.41
C GLN A 146 -11.45 4.11 17.60
N GLY A 147 -12.24 3.08 17.93
CA GLY A 147 -11.91 2.18 19.03
C GLY A 147 -10.57 1.44 18.84
N TRP A 148 -10.23 1.05 17.60
CA TRP A 148 -8.92 0.47 17.29
C TRP A 148 -7.79 1.50 17.33
N VAL A 149 -8.04 2.73 16.89
CA VAL A 149 -7.07 3.82 16.97
C VAL A 149 -6.69 4.12 18.43
N GLU A 150 -7.68 4.15 19.32
CA GLU A 150 -7.52 4.44 20.74
C GLU A 150 -6.91 3.27 21.52
N ARG A 151 -7.38 2.04 21.29
CA ARG A 151 -7.00 0.87 22.12
C ARG A 151 -5.85 0.05 21.56
N GLY A 152 -5.56 0.16 20.27
CA GLY A 152 -4.63 -0.74 19.59
C GLY A 152 -5.23 -2.12 19.29
N GLY A 153 -4.36 -3.12 19.10
CA GLY A 153 -4.74 -4.49 18.76
C GLY A 153 -4.72 -4.77 17.25
N MET A 154 -5.24 -5.94 16.88
CA MET A 154 -5.32 -6.38 15.48
C MET A 154 -6.59 -5.88 14.81
N MET A 155 -6.48 -5.45 13.56
CA MET A 155 -7.62 -5.17 12.68
C MET A 155 -7.46 -5.93 11.37
N VAL A 156 -8.48 -6.69 10.97
CA VAL A 156 -8.54 -7.32 9.65
C VAL A 156 -9.31 -6.40 8.71
N ALA A 157 -8.83 -6.15 7.51
CA ALA A 157 -9.46 -5.21 6.62
C ALA A 157 -9.27 -5.53 5.14
N THR A 158 -10.09 -4.91 4.30
CA THR A 158 -9.80 -4.80 2.87
C THR A 158 -9.02 -3.51 2.57
N SER A 159 -8.73 -3.24 1.28
CA SER A 159 -8.12 -1.99 0.83
C SER A 159 -8.88 -0.72 1.22
N ALA A 160 -10.12 -0.84 1.73
CA ALA A 160 -10.89 0.26 2.28
C ALA A 160 -10.23 0.90 3.52
N LEU A 161 -9.43 0.14 4.28
CA LEU A 161 -8.73 0.66 5.44
C LEU A 161 -7.55 1.53 4.99
N GLY A 162 -7.73 2.85 5.16
CA GLY A 162 -6.65 3.82 5.02
C GLY A 162 -6.85 4.95 4.01
N THR A 163 -8.05 5.16 3.49
CA THR A 163 -8.36 6.40 2.75
C THR A 163 -8.36 7.58 3.72
N GLY A 164 -7.35 8.45 3.62
CA GLY A 164 -7.35 9.78 4.25
C GLY A 164 -7.10 9.84 5.76
N VAL A 165 -6.57 8.78 6.37
CA VAL A 165 -6.32 8.76 7.83
C VAL A 165 -4.88 8.30 8.14
N ASP A 166 -4.28 8.99 9.10
CA ASP A 166 -2.95 8.72 9.64
C ASP A 166 -3.06 7.97 10.97
N PHE A 167 -2.34 6.84 11.09
CA PHE A 167 -2.35 5.99 12.28
C PHE A 167 -0.92 5.76 12.75
N ALA A 168 -0.60 6.20 13.97
CA ALA A 168 0.64 5.85 14.64
C ALA A 168 0.54 4.47 15.33
N GLY A 169 1.69 3.83 15.58
CA GLY A 169 1.76 2.58 16.34
C GLY A 169 1.44 1.30 15.56
N ILE A 170 1.32 1.33 14.22
CA ILE A 170 1.18 0.11 13.41
C ILE A 170 2.55 -0.57 13.30
N VAL A 171 2.70 -1.73 13.93
CA VAL A 171 3.96 -2.50 14.00
C VAL A 171 3.91 -3.84 13.28
N TYR A 172 2.71 -4.32 12.94
CA TYR A 172 2.52 -5.55 12.16
C TYR A 172 1.58 -5.29 10.98
N ILE A 173 1.99 -5.67 9.78
CA ILE A 173 1.16 -5.65 8.57
C ILE A 173 1.28 -7.02 7.90
N LEU A 174 0.15 -7.70 7.71
CA LEU A 174 0.06 -8.91 6.89
C LEU A 174 -0.80 -8.64 5.66
N HIS A 175 -0.29 -9.01 4.50
CA HIS A 175 -1.07 -9.12 3.28
C HIS A 175 -1.39 -10.59 3.01
N VAL A 176 -2.67 -10.95 2.99
CA VAL A 176 -3.14 -12.32 2.80
C VAL A 176 -3.42 -12.58 1.32
N GLY A 177 -2.61 -13.44 0.72
CA GLY A 177 -2.64 -13.80 -0.68
C GLY A 177 -1.92 -12.79 -1.58
N THR A 178 -1.79 -13.14 -2.86
CA THR A 178 -1.08 -12.31 -3.85
C THR A 178 -1.64 -10.89 -3.98
N LEU A 179 -0.76 -9.90 -3.88
CA LEU A 179 -1.03 -8.49 -4.20
C LEU A 179 -0.86 -8.22 -5.69
N TRP A 180 -1.62 -7.27 -6.20
CA TRP A 180 -1.72 -7.02 -7.64
C TRP A 180 -0.81 -5.89 -8.13
N SER A 181 -0.23 -5.10 -7.22
CA SER A 181 0.44 -3.85 -7.56
C SER A 181 1.49 -3.52 -6.51
N ILE A 182 2.72 -3.24 -6.95
CA ILE A 182 3.78 -2.80 -6.04
C ILE A 182 3.47 -1.39 -5.50
N SER A 183 2.79 -0.55 -6.28
CA SER A 183 2.33 0.77 -5.86
C SER A 183 1.29 0.69 -4.73
N ASP A 184 0.28 -0.19 -4.85
CA ASP A 184 -0.72 -0.41 -3.81
C ASP A 184 -0.08 -1.04 -2.56
N PHE A 185 0.85 -1.98 -2.74
CA PHE A 185 1.63 -2.55 -1.65
C PHE A 185 2.44 -1.49 -0.90
N ALA A 186 3.15 -0.61 -1.61
CA ALA A 186 3.92 0.46 -1.00
C ALA A 186 3.03 1.44 -0.21
N GLN A 187 1.84 1.75 -0.73
CA GLN A 187 0.87 2.58 -0.02
C GLN A 187 0.36 1.90 1.26
N ALA A 188 0.04 0.62 1.20
CA ALA A 188 -0.49 -0.13 2.34
C ALA A 188 0.59 -0.38 3.41
N SER A 189 1.76 -0.87 3.00
CA SER A 189 2.90 -1.10 3.89
C SER A 189 3.46 0.19 4.49
N GLY A 190 3.36 1.32 3.78
CA GLY A 190 3.76 2.65 4.28
C GLY A 190 2.91 3.20 5.43
N ARG A 191 1.87 2.47 5.87
CA ARG A 191 1.07 2.82 7.05
C ARG A 191 1.75 2.43 8.36
N GLY A 192 2.66 1.46 8.33
CA GLY A 192 3.42 1.04 9.49
C GLY A 192 4.46 2.08 9.93
N GLY A 193 4.83 2.03 11.22
CA GLY A 193 5.98 2.73 11.78
C GLY A 193 6.00 4.24 11.57
N ARG A 194 4.85 4.90 11.58
CA ARG A 194 4.75 6.37 11.38
C ARG A 194 5.20 7.17 12.61
N GLY A 195 5.22 6.56 13.79
CA GLY A 195 5.84 7.12 14.98
C GLY A 195 7.35 6.87 15.06
N GLY A 196 7.96 6.27 14.02
CA GLY A 196 9.38 5.89 13.99
C GLY A 196 9.67 4.48 14.49
N GLU A 197 8.63 3.72 14.88
CA GLU A 197 8.76 2.36 15.36
C GLU A 197 9.28 1.44 14.25
N GLN A 198 10.13 0.47 14.58
CA GLN A 198 10.37 -0.63 13.66
C GLN A 198 9.09 -1.46 13.52
N TYR A 199 8.78 -1.88 12.29
CA TYR A 199 7.57 -2.62 11.99
C TYR A 199 7.82 -3.72 10.97
N GLU A 200 7.01 -4.77 11.02
CA GLU A 200 7.10 -5.91 10.13
C GLU A 200 5.98 -5.88 9.10
N VAL A 201 6.34 -6.14 7.85
CA VAL A 201 5.44 -6.27 6.71
C VAL A 201 5.64 -7.64 6.10
N VAL A 202 4.63 -8.48 6.18
CA VAL A 202 4.63 -9.81 5.60
C VAL A 202 3.64 -9.87 4.44
N VAL A 203 4.07 -10.43 3.32
CA VAL A 203 3.17 -10.86 2.25
C VAL A 203 3.12 -12.38 2.28
N LEU A 204 1.96 -12.93 2.62
CA LEU A 204 1.72 -14.38 2.63
C LEU A 204 1.12 -14.80 1.31
N VAL A 205 1.79 -15.71 0.61
CA VAL A 205 1.47 -16.08 -0.77
C VAL A 205 1.32 -17.58 -0.91
N GLY A 206 0.29 -18.00 -1.66
CA GLY A 206 0.13 -19.39 -2.07
C GLY A 206 1.08 -19.73 -3.23
N GLN A 207 1.74 -20.89 -3.16
CA GLN A 207 2.66 -21.35 -4.21
C GLN A 207 2.05 -21.26 -5.61
N GLY A 208 2.79 -20.73 -6.58
CA GLY A 208 2.34 -20.63 -7.97
C GLY A 208 1.29 -19.54 -8.23
N GLU A 209 0.77 -18.81 -7.23
CA GLU A 209 -0.18 -17.73 -7.49
C GLU A 209 0.47 -16.59 -8.27
N VAL A 210 1.71 -16.23 -7.92
CA VAL A 210 2.40 -15.06 -8.48
C VAL A 210 2.63 -15.22 -9.98
N GLU A 211 3.13 -16.37 -10.41
CA GLU A 211 3.44 -16.68 -11.80
C GLU A 211 2.18 -16.62 -12.68
N GLN A 212 1.06 -17.14 -12.17
CA GLN A 212 -0.22 -17.06 -12.88
C GLN A 212 -0.68 -15.62 -13.08
N VAL A 213 -0.48 -14.77 -12.07
CA VAL A 213 -0.87 -13.35 -12.13
C VAL A 213 0.05 -12.58 -13.07
N MET A 214 1.36 -12.83 -13.01
CA MET A 214 2.33 -12.22 -13.91
C MET A 214 2.05 -12.55 -15.38
N GLU A 215 1.72 -13.81 -15.70
CA GLU A 215 1.39 -14.19 -17.09
C GLU A 215 0.07 -13.53 -17.55
N ARG A 216 -0.94 -13.51 -16.69
CA ARG A 216 -2.24 -12.90 -17.01
C ARG A 216 -2.15 -11.40 -17.24
N GLU A 217 -1.29 -10.71 -16.48
CA GLU A 217 -1.20 -9.25 -16.44
C GLU A 217 0.15 -8.73 -16.95
N LYS A 218 0.77 -9.44 -17.90
CA LYS A 218 2.14 -9.17 -18.37
C LYS A 218 2.39 -7.79 -18.99
N GLU A 219 1.33 -7.08 -19.36
CA GLU A 219 1.42 -5.71 -19.89
C GLU A 219 1.45 -4.65 -18.77
N LYS A 220 1.14 -5.04 -17.52
CA LYS A 220 1.10 -4.14 -16.38
C LYS A 220 2.42 -4.16 -15.63
N MET A 221 3.27 -3.16 -15.90
CA MET A 221 4.58 -3.02 -15.26
C MET A 221 4.54 -3.04 -13.73
N ASP A 222 3.48 -2.50 -13.13
CA ASP A 222 3.27 -2.46 -11.68
C ASP A 222 2.99 -3.86 -11.09
N VAL A 223 2.36 -4.75 -11.87
CA VAL A 223 2.17 -6.18 -11.53
C VAL A 223 3.49 -6.93 -11.68
N LEU A 224 4.24 -6.68 -12.76
CA LEU A 224 5.54 -7.32 -12.98
C LEU A 224 6.55 -6.95 -11.89
N ALA A 225 6.55 -5.69 -11.45
CA ALA A 225 7.38 -5.22 -10.35
C ALA A 225 6.97 -5.87 -9.01
N MET A 226 5.66 -6.05 -8.76
CA MET A 226 5.19 -6.83 -7.61
C MET A 226 5.66 -8.29 -7.68
N GLY A 227 5.59 -8.89 -8.87
CA GLY A 227 6.11 -10.23 -9.12
C GLY A 227 7.59 -10.35 -8.77
N GLN A 228 8.43 -9.46 -9.31
CA GLN A 228 9.85 -9.39 -8.96
C GLN A 228 10.08 -9.20 -7.46
N PHE A 229 9.29 -8.35 -6.80
CA PHE A 229 9.36 -8.19 -5.35
C PHE A 229 9.08 -9.49 -4.60
N LEU A 230 8.16 -10.34 -5.08
CA LEU A 230 7.76 -11.58 -4.40
C LEU A 230 8.70 -12.76 -4.69
N ILE A 231 9.00 -13.03 -5.96
CA ILE A 231 9.78 -14.21 -6.39
C ILE A 231 11.26 -13.91 -6.66
N GLY A 232 11.66 -12.64 -6.72
CA GLY A 232 13.05 -12.25 -6.94
C GLY A 232 13.94 -12.58 -5.74
N SER A 233 15.23 -12.74 -6.00
CA SER A 233 16.27 -13.00 -5.00
C SER A 233 16.99 -11.74 -4.49
N GLY A 234 16.62 -10.56 -5.00
CA GLY A 234 17.20 -9.28 -4.59
C GLY A 234 16.65 -8.78 -3.26
N CYS A 235 17.32 -7.79 -2.68
CA CYS A 235 16.81 -7.08 -1.51
C CYS A 235 15.40 -6.52 -1.80
N ARG A 236 14.42 -6.85 -0.95
CA ARG A 236 13.01 -6.42 -1.13
C ARG A 236 12.87 -4.91 -1.26
N ARG A 237 13.65 -4.15 -0.48
CA ARG A 237 13.67 -2.68 -0.52
C ARG A 237 14.29 -2.14 -1.81
N GLU A 238 15.36 -2.76 -2.29
CA GLU A 238 16.01 -2.37 -3.53
C GLU A 238 15.09 -2.60 -4.74
N LEU A 239 14.42 -3.76 -4.79
CA LEU A 239 13.46 -4.07 -5.86
C LEU A 239 12.30 -3.07 -5.90
N MET A 240 11.73 -2.77 -4.73
CA MET A 240 10.63 -1.80 -4.62
C MET A 240 11.06 -0.36 -4.99
N SER A 241 12.18 0.12 -4.44
CA SER A 241 12.69 1.48 -4.70
C SER A 241 13.19 1.66 -6.14
N SER A 242 13.75 0.61 -6.75
CA SER A 242 14.13 0.64 -8.17
C SER A 242 12.94 0.96 -9.07
N TYR A 243 11.77 0.43 -8.75
CA TYR A 243 10.54 0.71 -9.50
C TYR A 243 9.93 2.06 -9.14
N LEU A 244 9.73 2.34 -7.85
CA LEU A 244 9.00 3.52 -7.37
C LEU A 244 9.80 4.82 -7.46
N ASP A 245 11.13 4.74 -7.31
CA ASP A 245 12.02 5.90 -7.22
C ASP A 245 13.00 5.98 -8.40
N LYS A 246 13.05 4.96 -9.27
CA LYS A 246 14.07 4.79 -10.34
C LYS A 246 15.50 4.69 -9.79
N ARG A 247 15.63 4.40 -8.50
CA ARG A 247 16.91 4.18 -7.80
C ARG A 247 16.71 3.07 -6.78
N GLY A 248 17.36 1.94 -6.99
CA GLY A 248 17.42 0.87 -6.00
C GLY A 248 18.26 1.27 -4.81
N GLN A 249 17.73 1.05 -3.61
CA GLN A 249 18.45 1.24 -2.35
C GLN A 249 18.26 0.00 -1.48
N SER A 250 19.36 -0.68 -1.18
CA SER A 250 19.33 -1.94 -0.43
C SER A 250 19.25 -1.73 1.09
N CYS A 251 18.97 -2.79 1.86
CA CYS A 251 19.05 -2.75 3.32
C CYS A 251 20.43 -2.26 3.79
N SER A 252 21.49 -2.83 3.20
CA SER A 252 22.88 -2.60 3.62
C SER A 252 23.38 -1.21 3.28
N GLU A 253 23.06 -0.67 2.09
CA GLU A 253 23.41 0.70 1.70
C GLU A 253 22.86 1.72 2.71
N LEU A 254 21.68 1.46 3.25
CA LEU A 254 20.95 2.39 4.11
C LEU A 254 21.17 2.18 5.61
N GLY A 255 21.82 1.08 6.03
CA GLY A 255 21.77 0.64 7.42
C GLY A 255 20.33 0.46 7.93
N ALA A 256 19.43 0.08 7.03
CA ALA A 256 17.99 -0.06 7.30
C ALA A 256 17.68 -1.43 7.89
N ALA A 257 16.52 -1.56 8.54
CA ALA A 257 16.00 -2.84 9.00
C ALA A 257 15.92 -3.84 7.83
N GLY A 258 16.34 -5.07 8.07
CA GLY A 258 16.54 -6.06 7.03
C GLY A 258 15.25 -6.60 6.42
N CYS A 259 15.42 -7.39 5.36
CA CYS A 259 14.36 -8.17 4.73
C CYS A 259 14.73 -9.64 4.73
N ASP A 260 13.77 -10.51 4.41
CA ASP A 260 13.95 -11.95 4.25
C ASP A 260 15.16 -12.32 3.37
N GLN A 261 15.44 -11.57 2.30
CA GLN A 261 16.58 -11.81 1.39
C GLN A 261 17.93 -11.26 1.90
N CYS A 262 17.96 -10.47 2.97
CA CYS A 262 19.20 -9.87 3.49
C CYS A 262 19.69 -10.52 4.81
N GLY A 263 19.14 -11.66 5.21
CA GLY A 263 19.65 -12.44 6.33
C GLY A 263 19.22 -11.98 7.74
N GLU A 264 18.35 -10.97 7.86
CA GLU A 264 17.71 -10.61 9.14
C GLU A 264 16.34 -11.28 9.34
N GLY A 265 16.04 -12.27 8.50
CA GLY A 265 14.77 -12.98 8.54
C GLY A 265 14.82 -14.23 9.39
N GLU A 266 14.80 -14.10 10.72
CA GLU A 266 14.30 -15.21 11.52
C GLU A 266 12.82 -15.37 11.18
N GLU A 267 12.50 -16.51 10.56
CA GLU A 267 11.12 -16.97 10.40
C GLU A 267 10.43 -16.98 11.77
N VAL A 268 9.26 -16.34 11.83
CA VAL A 268 8.41 -16.24 13.02
C VAL A 268 7.47 -17.43 13.10
#